data_AF-A0A327QDQ9-F1
#
_entry.id   AF-A0A327QDQ9-F1
#
_cell.length_a   1.000
_cell.length_b   1.000
_cell.length_c   1.000
_cell.angle_alpha   90.00
_cell.angle_beta   90.00
_cell.angle_gamma   90.00
#
_symmetry.space_group_name_H-M   'P 1'
#
loop_
_entity.id
_entity.type
_entity.pdbx_description
1 polymer ?
#
loop_
_entity_poly.entity_id
_entity_poly.type
_entity_poly.pdbx_seq_one_letter_code
_entity_poly.pdbx_strand_id
1 'polypeptide(L)'
;MEWVSIKPVYKDGRLKPSREQLVYSRLTKAGFYLEQMHRDNTLDTVESFYFHPSRYIQVHEVCAAGQGIANFYLFLPGGSTAYASGVNELEVKLQQLGL
;
A
#
# COMPACT_ATOMS: atom_id res chain seq x y z
N MET A 1 11.37 8.50 -15.87
CA MET A 1 10.52 7.40 -15.38
C MET A 1 11.42 6.51 -14.54
N GLU A 2 11.22 6.46 -13.24
CA GLU A 2 12.07 5.66 -12.34
C GLU A 2 11.23 4.60 -11.64
N TRP A 3 11.66 3.35 -11.79
CA TRP A 3 11.11 2.22 -11.07
C TRP A 3 11.71 2.19 -9.67
N VAL A 4 10.88 2.33 -8.64
CA VAL A 4 11.35 2.35 -7.25
C VAL A 4 11.05 1.00 -6.60
N SER A 5 12.09 0.37 -6.05
CA SER A 5 11.96 -0.90 -5.34
C SER A 5 11.66 -0.64 -3.87
N ILE A 6 10.55 -1.17 -3.33
CA ILE A 6 10.24 -1.15 -1.89
C ILE A 6 11.06 -2.23 -1.17
N LYS A 7 12.39 -2.21 -1.36
CA LYS A 7 13.27 -3.10 -0.63
C LYS A 7 13.29 -2.69 0.84
N PRO A 8 13.18 -3.65 1.77
CA PRO A 8 13.39 -3.36 3.18
C PRO A 8 14.77 -2.72 3.37
N VAL A 9 14.79 -1.55 4.01
CA VAL A 9 16.02 -0.86 4.37
C VAL A 9 16.42 -1.31 5.76
N TYR A 10 17.61 -1.88 5.88
CA TYR A 10 18.17 -2.28 7.17
C TYR A 10 19.20 -1.26 7.62
N LYS A 11 19.20 -0.93 8.91
CA LYS A 11 20.26 -0.17 9.60
C LYS A 11 20.75 -1.02 10.75
N ASP A 12 22.05 -1.32 10.76
CA ASP A 12 22.70 -2.15 11.80
C ASP A 12 22.03 -3.52 11.99
N GLY A 13 21.62 -4.15 10.88
CA GLY A 13 20.92 -5.43 10.87
C GLY A 13 19.46 -5.38 11.33
N ARG A 14 18.94 -4.20 11.71
CA ARG A 14 17.54 -4.00 12.09
C ARG A 14 16.78 -3.34 10.95
N LEU A 15 15.56 -3.80 10.68
CA LEU A 15 14.68 -3.13 9.72
C LEU A 15 14.46 -1.70 10.19
N LYS A 16 14.79 -0.72 9.34
CA LYS A 16 14.47 0.69 9.60
C LYS A 16 12.95 0.82 9.44
N PRO A 17 12.20 1.12 10.51
CA PRO A 17 10.76 1.31 10.39
C PRO A 17 10.51 2.53 9.51
N SER A 18 9.85 2.28 8.38
CA SER A 18 9.28 3.33 7.53
C SER A 18 7.81 3.03 7.34
N ARG A 19 7.05 4.05 6.97
CA ARG A 19 5.61 3.91 6.77
C ARG A 19 5.31 2.98 5.60
N GLU A 20 6.08 3.11 4.53
CA GLU A 20 6.01 2.28 3.33
C GLU A 20 6.28 0.81 3.69
N GLN A 21 7.27 0.55 4.56
CA GLN A 21 7.57 -0.80 5.05
C GLN A 21 6.45 -1.36 5.95
N LEU A 22 5.80 -0.52 6.76
CA LEU A 22 4.66 -0.93 7.57
C LEU A 22 3.49 -1.36 6.67
N VAL A 23 3.11 -0.53 5.69
CA VAL A 23 2.03 -0.82 4.74
C VAL A 23 2.36 -2.08 3.94
N TYR A 24 3.55 -2.14 3.34
CA TYR A 24 4.03 -3.30 2.60
C TYR A 24 3.95 -4.57 3.43
N SER A 25 4.44 -4.55 4.68
CA SER A 25 4.41 -5.71 5.56
C SER A 25 2.97 -6.15 5.88
N ARG A 26 2.06 -5.20 6.11
CA ARG A 26 0.65 -5.49 6.41
C ARG A 26 -0.06 -6.12 5.22
N LEU A 27 0.05 -5.51 4.05
CA LEU A 27 -0.57 -6.01 2.82
C LEU A 27 0.02 -7.37 2.42
N THR A 28 1.33 -7.55 2.54
CA THR A 28 1.98 -8.85 2.27
C THR A 28 1.48 -9.94 3.24
N LYS A 29 1.31 -9.63 4.53
CA LYS A 29 0.73 -10.57 5.52
C LYS A 29 -0.72 -10.93 5.20
N ALA A 30 -1.49 -9.98 4.66
CA ALA A 30 -2.84 -10.19 4.17
C ALA A 30 -2.90 -10.88 2.80
N GLY A 31 -1.77 -11.34 2.24
CA GLY A 31 -1.72 -12.11 0.99
C GLY A 31 -1.68 -11.28 -0.29
N PHE A 32 -1.45 -9.96 -0.18
CA PHE A 32 -1.27 -9.09 -1.35
C PHE A 32 0.17 -9.10 -1.84
N TYR A 33 0.34 -8.87 -3.13
CA TYR A 33 1.61 -8.68 -3.81
C TYR A 33 1.68 -7.26 -4.34
N LEU A 34 2.81 -6.59 -4.17
CA LEU A 34 3.05 -5.30 -4.81
C LEU A 34 3.30 -5.54 -6.31
N GLU A 35 2.43 -5.01 -7.16
CA GLU A 35 2.54 -5.14 -8.62
C GLU A 35 3.34 -3.98 -9.22
N GLN A 36 3.04 -2.76 -8.79
CA GLN A 36 3.59 -1.56 -9.39
C GLN A 36 3.77 -0.47 -8.34
N MET A 37 4.80 0.33 -8.52
CA MET A 37 5.02 1.57 -7.79
C MET A 37 5.33 2.68 -8.80
N HIS A 38 4.64 3.80 -8.68
CA HIS A 38 4.79 4.96 -9.53
C HIS A 38 5.15 6.16 -8.65
N ARG A 39 6.17 6.91 -9.05
CA ARG A 39 6.56 8.16 -8.39
C ARG A 39 6.39 9.30 -9.37
N ASP A 40 5.46 10.18 -9.06
CA ASP A 40 5.27 11.43 -9.77
C ASP A 40 6.07 12.54 -9.08
N ASN A 41 7.18 12.93 -9.70
CA ASN A 41 8.04 14.02 -9.20
C ASN A 41 7.41 15.40 -9.39
N THR A 42 6.40 15.54 -10.27
CA THR A 42 5.73 16.82 -10.52
C THR A 42 4.66 17.11 -9.47
N LEU A 43 3.95 16.07 -9.02
CA LEU A 43 2.94 16.13 -7.96
C LEU A 43 3.50 15.77 -6.58
N ASP A 44 4.79 15.47 -6.49
CA ASP A 44 5.46 14.93 -5.31
C ASP A 44 4.62 13.81 -4.67
N THR A 45 4.18 12.85 -5.48
CA THR A 45 3.26 11.80 -5.03
C THR A 45 3.84 10.43 -5.36
N VAL A 46 3.66 9.49 -4.44
CA VAL A 46 4.03 8.09 -4.58
C VAL A 46 2.76 7.25 -4.58
N GLU A 47 2.59 6.46 -5.62
CA GLU A 47 1.47 5.54 -5.81
C GLU A 47 2.00 4.10 -5.76
N SER A 48 1.32 3.23 -5.03
CA SER A 48 1.64 1.80 -4.96
C SER A 48 0.39 0.97 -5.23
N PHE A 49 0.52 -0.04 -6.08
CA PHE A 49 -0.57 -0.94 -6.47
C PHE A 49 -0.29 -2.34 -5.94
N TYR A 50 -1.20 -2.85 -5.12
CA TYR A 50 -1.12 -4.18 -4.55
C TYR A 50 -2.28 -5.03 -5.05
N PHE A 51 -2.04 -6.32 -5.30
CA PHE A 51 -3.05 -7.25 -5.78
C PHE A 51 -3.09 -8.52 -4.94
N HIS A 52 -4.29 -8.96 -4.57
CA HIS A 52 -4.52 -10.23 -3.91
C HIS A 52 -5.00 -11.28 -4.93
N PRO A 53 -4.19 -12.28 -5.31
CA PRO A 53 -4.49 -13.18 -6.42
C PRO A 53 -5.68 -14.11 -6.14
N SER A 54 -5.84 -14.58 -4.91
CA SER A 54 -6.95 -15.50 -4.58
C SER A 54 -8.30 -14.81 -4.41
N ARG A 55 -8.31 -13.50 -4.12
CA ARG A 55 -9.53 -12.73 -3.84
C ARG A 55 -9.84 -11.67 -4.89
N TYR A 56 -8.94 -11.47 -5.85
CA TYR A 56 -9.07 -10.47 -6.91
C TYR A 56 -9.36 -9.06 -6.37
N ILE A 57 -8.66 -8.68 -5.29
CA ILE A 57 -8.75 -7.34 -4.69
C ILE A 57 -7.51 -6.56 -5.10
N GLN A 58 -7.70 -5.32 -5.56
CA GLN A 58 -6.61 -4.38 -5.78
C GLN A 58 -6.63 -3.29 -4.70
N VAL A 59 -5.47 -2.91 -4.20
CA VAL A 59 -5.29 -1.78 -3.29
C VAL A 59 -4.38 -0.77 -3.97
N HIS A 60 -4.90 0.44 -4.18
CA HIS A 60 -4.13 1.59 -4.63
C HIS A 60 -3.83 2.48 -3.42
N GLU A 61 -2.57 2.52 -3.02
CA GLU A 61 -2.02 3.44 -2.03
C GLU A 61 -1.56 4.71 -2.74
N VAL A 62 -2.01 5.87 -2.28
CA VAL A 62 -1.57 7.19 -2.75
C VAL A 62 -0.99 7.96 -1.58
N CYS A 63 0.29 8.32 -1.66
CA CYS A 63 1.01 9.05 -0.63
C CYS A 63 1.57 10.35 -1.21
N ALA A 64 0.98 11.50 -0.83
CA ALA A 64 1.53 12.80 -1.16
C ALA A 64 2.74 13.09 -0.25
N ALA A 65 3.90 13.33 -0.86
CA ALA A 65 5.08 13.76 -0.12
C ALA A 65 4.84 15.16 0.45
N GLY A 66 5.24 15.32 1.72
CA GLY A 66 4.97 16.49 2.54
C GLY A 66 3.81 16.36 3.53
N GLN A 67 2.79 15.54 3.27
CA GLN A 67 1.66 15.37 4.20
C GLN A 67 1.79 14.14 5.10
N GLY A 68 2.53 13.11 4.68
CA GLY A 68 2.74 11.91 5.49
C GLY A 68 1.46 11.10 5.76
N ILE A 69 0.36 11.41 5.05
CA ILE A 69 -0.92 10.68 5.08
C ILE A 69 -1.05 9.98 3.73
N ALA A 70 -1.52 8.74 3.77
CA ALA A 70 -1.60 7.82 2.63
C ALA A 70 -3.05 7.39 2.59
N ASN A 71 -3.60 7.48 1.40
CA ASN A 71 -4.98 7.14 1.11
C ASN A 71 -4.98 5.79 0.42
N PHE A 72 -5.91 4.94 0.80
CA PHE A 72 -6.04 3.60 0.22
C PHE A 72 -7.39 3.48 -0.46
N TYR A 73 -7.37 3.04 -1.70
CA TYR A 73 -8.55 2.71 -2.48
C TYR A 73 -8.54 1.21 -2.77
N LEU A 74 -9.52 0.48 -2.25
CA LEU A 74 -9.66 -0.95 -2.43
C LEU A 74 -10.71 -1.19 -3.51
N PHE A 75 -10.34 -1.88 -4.59
CA PHE A 75 -11.23 -2.33 -5.64
C PHE A 75 -11.57 -3.79 -5.38
N LEU A 76 -12.85 -4.05 -5.07
CA LEU A 76 -13.34 -5.36 -4.66
C LEU A 76 -14.01 -6.08 -5.84
N PRO A 77 -14.06 -7.42 -5.81
CA PRO A 77 -14.87 -8.20 -6.74
C PRO A 77 -16.31 -7.68 -6.80
N GLY A 78 -16.88 -7.66 -8.01
CA GLY A 78 -18.23 -7.13 -8.24
C GLY A 78 -18.29 -5.61 -8.43
N GLY A 79 -17.14 -4.91 -8.50
CA GLY A 79 -17.05 -3.51 -8.90
C GLY A 79 -17.30 -2.50 -7.78
N SER A 80 -17.34 -2.95 -6.52
CA SER A 80 -17.44 -2.04 -5.37
C SER A 80 -16.07 -1.50 -4.97
N THR A 81 -16.05 -0.28 -4.44
CA THR A 81 -14.83 0.40 -3.99
C THR A 81 -14.94 0.77 -2.53
N ALA A 82 -13.89 0.50 -1.75
CA ALA A 82 -13.77 0.98 -0.38
C ALA A 82 -12.61 1.97 -0.26
N TYR A 83 -12.76 2.93 0.65
CA TYR A 83 -11.75 3.93 0.96
C TYR A 83 -11.26 3.76 2.40
N ALA A 84 -9.98 4.02 2.62
CA ALA A 84 -9.37 4.13 3.94
C ALA A 84 -8.35 5.27 3.98
N SER A 85 -8.50 6.15 4.98
CA SER A 85 -7.57 7.22 5.29
C SER A 85 -6.53 6.72 6.30
N GLY A 86 -5.37 6.29 5.79
CA GLY A 86 -4.29 5.77 6.62
C GLY A 86 -4.40 4.28 6.95
N VAL A 87 -3.34 3.79 7.60
CA VAL A 87 -3.09 2.35 7.79
C VAL A 87 -4.09 1.70 8.75
N ASN A 88 -4.55 2.44 9.76
CA ASN A 88 -5.49 1.92 10.75
C ASN A 88 -6.86 1.63 10.11
N GLU A 89 -7.37 2.55 9.28
CA GLU A 89 -8.63 2.33 8.56
C GLU A 89 -8.49 1.20 7.53
N LEU A 90 -7.33 1.11 6.87
CA LEU A 90 -7.04 0.00 5.96
C LEU A 90 -7.12 -1.35 6.69
N GLU A 91 -6.53 -1.47 7.88
CA GLU A 91 -6.58 -2.70 8.69
C GLU A 91 -8.02 -3.08 9.05
N VAL A 92 -8.86 -2.11 9.41
CA VAL A 92 -10.30 -2.35 9.65
C VAL A 92 -11.00 -2.85 8.38
N LYS A 93 -10.70 -2.27 7.20
CA LYS A 93 -11.28 -2.73 5.93
C LYS A 93 -10.84 -4.14 5.57
N LEU A 94 -9.57 -4.47 5.75
CA LEU A 94 -9.05 -5.81 5.50
C LEU A 94 -9.72 -6.84 6.42
N GLN A 95 -9.86 -6.53 7.72
CA GLN A 95 -10.56 -7.41 8.67
C GLN A 95 -12.03 -7.62 8.30
N GLN A 96 -12.74 -6.59 7.83
CA GLN A 96 -14.12 -6.70 7.33
C GLN A 96 -14.22 -7.62 6.10
N LEU A 97 -13.15 -7.70 5.31
CA LEU A 97 -13.03 -8.62 4.18
C LEU A 97 -12.54 -10.01 4.61
N GLY A 98 -12.22 -10.23 5.89
CA GLY A 98 -11.64 -11.47 6.41
C GLY A 98 -10.20 -11.68 5.96
N LEU A 99 -9.41 -10.61 5.89
CA LEU A 99 -7.99 -10.55 5.53
C LEU A 99 -7.14 -10.00 6.69
#